data_AF-A0AAF6BPU7-F1
#
_entry.id   AF-A0AAF6BPU7-F1
#
_cell.length_a   1.000
_cell.length_b   1.000
_cell.length_c   1.000
_cell.angle_alpha   90.00
_cell.angle_beta   90.00
_cell.angle_gamma   90.00
#
_symmetry.space_group_name_H-M   'P 1'
#
loop_
_entity.id
_entity.type
_entity.pdbx_description
1 polymer ?
#
loop_
_entity_poly.entity_id
_entity_poly.type
_entity_poly.pdbx_seq_one_letter_code
_entity_poly.pdbx_strand_id
1 'polypeptide(L)'
;MQLIRNPDKMANLQKELDEVVGRDRPMTEADIPKLSYLEAVIEETLRLHPTIPLLVPRMNEEQTTQGGYDIPKHSSLFVNVWAFSRDPKLWDETETFMHERFLNVPILSETKEGEKDHPLGDQGNAPETKEIPQSRY
;
A
#
# COMPACT_ATOMS: atom_id res chain seq x y z
N MET A 1 15.13 5.57 -11.58
CA MET A 1 15.39 5.84 -13.01
C MET A 1 14.22 6.54 -13.72
N GLN A 2 12.97 6.42 -13.27
CA GLN A 2 11.82 7.00 -14.00
C GLN A 2 11.85 8.54 -14.11
N LEU A 3 12.15 9.26 -13.03
CA LEU A 3 12.26 10.73 -13.07
C LEU A 3 13.44 11.21 -13.93
N ILE A 4 14.57 10.50 -13.93
CA ILE A 4 15.73 10.85 -14.78
C ILE A 4 15.36 10.75 -16.27
N ARG A 5 14.50 9.79 -16.62
CA ARG A 5 13.99 9.61 -17.98
C ARG A 5 12.87 10.60 -18.36
N ASN A 6 12.31 11.32 -17.40
CA ASN A 6 11.20 12.25 -17.57
C ASN A 6 11.55 13.61 -16.94
N PRO A 7 12.44 14.41 -17.55
CA PRO A 7 12.92 15.67 -16.97
C PRO A 7 11.79 16.68 -16.70
N ASP A 8 10.75 16.69 -17.54
CA ASP A 8 9.59 17.57 -17.33
C ASP A 8 8.86 17.25 -16.02
N LYS A 9 8.71 15.94 -15.72
CA LYS A 9 8.09 15.48 -14.47
C LYS A 9 8.96 15.79 -13.25
N MET A 10 10.28 15.74 -13.41
CA MET A 10 11.23 16.16 -12.38
C MET A 10 11.12 17.66 -12.09
N ALA A 11 11.02 18.49 -13.13
CA ALA A 11 10.88 19.94 -12.97
C ALA A 11 9.59 20.31 -12.23
N ASN A 12 8.47 19.64 -12.55
CA ASN A 12 7.21 19.84 -11.84
C ASN A 12 7.28 19.40 -10.37
N LEU A 13 7.94 18.26 -10.07
CA LEU A 13 8.16 17.81 -8.70
C LEU A 13 8.99 18.81 -7.89
N GLN A 14 10.06 19.35 -8.49
CA GLN A 14 10.89 20.38 -7.86
C GLN A 14 10.10 21.65 -7.59
N LYS A 15 9.20 22.03 -8.50
CA LYS A 15 8.30 23.17 -8.32
C LYS A 15 7.35 22.96 -7.15
N GLU A 16 6.71 21.79 -7.01
CA GLU A 16 5.88 21.48 -5.85
C GLU A 16 6.67 21.60 -4.54
N LEU A 17 7.90 21.06 -4.53
CA LEU A 17 8.76 21.12 -3.36
C LEU A 17 9.14 22.56 -2.99
N ASP A 18 9.49 23.38 -3.98
CA ASP A 18 9.78 24.80 -3.79
C ASP A 18 8.55 25.58 -3.28
N GLU A 19 7.34 25.21 -3.68
CA GLU A 19 6.09 25.85 -3.26
C GLU A 19 5.64 25.45 -1.83
N VAL A 20 5.79 24.18 -1.47
CA VAL A 20 5.28 23.64 -0.19
C VAL A 20 6.31 23.74 0.93
N VAL A 21 7.57 23.38 0.66
CA VAL A 21 8.64 23.33 1.67
C VAL A 21 9.45 24.64 1.67
N GLY A 22 9.65 25.22 0.49
CA GLY A 22 10.57 26.34 0.29
C GLY A 22 12.04 25.89 0.27
N ARG A 23 12.95 26.81 -0.06
CA ARG A 23 14.39 26.52 -0.18
C ARG A 23 15.21 26.74 1.10
N ASP A 24 14.57 27.30 2.13
CA ASP A 24 15.26 27.75 3.34
C ASP A 24 15.39 26.66 4.41
N ARG A 25 14.73 25.51 4.24
CA ARG A 25 14.74 24.41 5.21
C ARG A 25 14.68 23.04 4.52
N PRO A 26 15.17 21.97 5.19
CA PRO A 26 14.91 20.61 4.75
C PRO A 26 13.43 20.23 4.90
N MET A 27 13.00 19.26 4.08
CA MET A 27 11.69 18.62 4.17
C MET A 27 11.54 17.86 5.49
N THR A 28 10.34 17.93 6.07
CA THR A 28 9.97 17.19 7.28
C THR A 28 8.77 16.28 7.02
N GLU A 29 8.51 15.33 7.92
CA GLU A 29 7.37 14.40 7.81
C GLU A 29 6.02 15.13 7.73
N ALA A 30 5.89 16.27 8.42
CA ALA A 30 4.67 17.08 8.41
C ALA A 30 4.35 17.72 7.04
N ASP A 31 5.31 17.74 6.12
CA ASP A 31 5.13 18.27 4.76
C ASP A 31 4.60 17.21 3.79
N ILE A 32 4.80 15.91 4.08
CA ILE A 32 4.44 14.79 3.21
C ILE A 32 2.97 14.85 2.76
N PRO A 33 1.98 15.09 3.65
CA PRO A 33 0.57 15.13 3.24
C PRO A 33 0.21 16.29 2.29
N LYS A 34 1.10 17.26 2.12
CA LYS A 34 0.91 18.42 1.23
C LYS A 34 1.57 18.23 -0.14
N LEU A 35 2.38 17.18 -0.30
CA LEU A 35 3.15 16.89 -1.51
C LEU A 35 2.44 15.84 -2.37
N SER A 36 1.27 16.20 -2.88
CA SER A 36 0.40 15.31 -3.67
C SER A 36 1.06 14.76 -4.94
N TYR A 37 1.91 15.57 -5.58
CA TYR A 37 2.64 15.19 -6.79
C TYR A 37 3.77 14.22 -6.46
N LEU A 38 4.52 14.47 -5.38
CA LEU A 38 5.53 13.53 -4.89
C LEU A 38 4.91 12.17 -4.54
N GLU A 39 3.78 12.18 -3.83
CA GLU A 39 3.05 10.96 -3.47
C GLU A 39 2.63 10.18 -4.73
N ALA A 40 1.99 10.87 -5.69
CA ALA A 40 1.58 10.27 -6.95
C ALA A 40 2.77 9.67 -7.75
N VAL A 41 3.92 10.33 -7.72
CA VAL A 41 5.16 9.84 -8.35
C VAL A 41 5.69 8.58 -7.66
N ILE A 42 5.63 8.51 -6.33
CA ILE A 42 6.05 7.35 -5.55
C ILE A 42 5.13 6.17 -5.85
N GLU A 43 3.82 6.37 -5.78
CA GLU A 43 2.82 5.34 -6.06
C GLU A 43 2.98 4.75 -7.47
N GLU A 44 3.13 5.61 -8.49
CA GLU A 44 3.36 5.15 -9.86
C GLU A 44 4.70 4.43 -10.02
N THR A 45 5.73 4.86 -9.28
CA THR A 45 7.02 4.17 -9.27
C THR A 45 6.89 2.77 -8.70
N LEU A 46 6.15 2.61 -7.59
CA LEU A 46 5.91 1.31 -6.95
C LEU A 46 5.00 0.40 -7.78
N ARG A 47 4.01 0.96 -8.48
CA ARG A 47 3.19 0.20 -9.46
C ARG A 47 4.07 -0.43 -10.54
N LEU A 48 4.96 0.36 -11.14
CA LEU A 48 5.85 -0.16 -12.19
C LEU A 48 7.02 -0.98 -11.63
N HIS A 49 7.54 -0.66 -10.46
CA HIS A 49 8.73 -1.30 -9.90
C HIS A 49 8.46 -1.73 -8.46
N PRO A 50 7.55 -2.71 -8.24
CA PRO A 50 7.23 -3.15 -6.91
C PRO A 50 8.46 -3.78 -6.26
N THR A 51 8.75 -3.40 -5.01
CA THR A 51 9.88 -3.94 -4.24
C THR A 51 9.75 -5.46 -4.03
N ILE A 52 8.52 -5.96 -3.96
CA ILE A 52 8.20 -7.37 -3.79
C ILE A 52 7.21 -7.80 -4.89
N PRO A 53 7.69 -8.17 -6.10
CA PRO A 53 6.85 -8.55 -7.24
C PRO A 53 5.95 -9.77 -6.97
N LEU A 54 6.46 -10.74 -6.21
CA LEU A 54 5.76 -11.90 -5.71
C LEU A 54 5.70 -11.77 -4.19
N LEU A 55 4.53 -11.46 -3.63
CA LEU A 55 4.37 -11.27 -2.19
C LEU A 55 4.83 -12.50 -1.40
N VAL A 56 5.04 -12.30 -0.10
CA VAL A 56 5.38 -13.38 0.82
C VAL A 56 4.39 -14.53 0.65
N PRO A 57 4.90 -15.76 0.41
CA PRO A 57 4.03 -16.90 0.19
C PRO A 57 3.08 -17.10 1.36
N ARG A 58 1.80 -17.32 1.04
CA ARG A 58 0.79 -17.74 2.01
C ARG A 58 0.55 -19.23 1.86
N MET A 59 0.34 -19.94 2.96
CA MET A 59 0.02 -21.36 2.90
C MET A 59 -1.42 -21.56 3.38
N ASN A 60 -2.20 -22.34 2.63
CA ASN A 60 -3.56 -22.67 3.05
C ASN A 60 -3.56 -23.80 4.07
N GLU A 61 -4.32 -23.62 5.15
CA GLU A 61 -4.46 -24.65 6.19
C GLU A 61 -5.47 -25.73 5.82
N GLU A 62 -6.41 -25.45 4.91
CA GLU A 62 -7.44 -26.39 4.48
C GLU A 62 -7.53 -26.42 2.95
N GLN A 63 -8.05 -27.52 2.38
CA GLN A 63 -8.30 -27.59 0.94
C GLN A 63 -9.38 -26.57 0.58
N THR A 64 -9.14 -25.76 -0.45
CA THR A 64 -10.04 -24.67 -0.84
C THR A 64 -10.19 -24.60 -2.35
N THR A 65 -11.26 -23.95 -2.82
CA THR A 65 -11.50 -23.72 -4.26
C THR A 65 -11.44 -22.21 -4.52
N GLN A 66 -10.51 -21.77 -5.38
CA GLN A 66 -10.34 -20.36 -5.73
C GLN A 66 -10.27 -20.20 -7.26
N GLY A 67 -11.05 -19.27 -7.81
CA GLY A 67 -11.06 -19.01 -9.26
C GLY A 67 -11.46 -20.21 -10.13
N GLY A 68 -12.22 -21.16 -9.56
CA GLY A 68 -12.62 -22.40 -10.23
C GLY A 68 -11.59 -23.54 -10.15
N TYR A 69 -10.50 -23.39 -9.41
CA TYR A 69 -9.48 -24.41 -9.21
C TYR A 69 -9.48 -24.94 -7.77
N ASP A 70 -9.36 -26.26 -7.61
CA ASP A 70 -9.18 -26.90 -6.31
C ASP A 70 -7.71 -26.85 -5.89
N ILE A 71 -7.46 -26.22 -4.74
CA ILE A 71 -6.15 -26.00 -4.15
C ILE A 71 -5.98 -26.97 -2.97
N PRO A 72 -5.07 -27.95 -3.07
CA PRO A 72 -4.79 -28.89 -1.99
C PRO A 72 -4.31 -28.19 -0.72
N LYS A 73 -4.57 -28.81 0.43
CA LYS A 73 -4.03 -28.38 1.73
C LYS A 73 -2.51 -28.20 1.68
N HIS A 74 -1.98 -27.20 2.39
CA HIS A 74 -0.54 -26.91 2.49
C HIS A 74 0.15 -26.50 1.17
N SER A 75 -0.61 -25.95 0.23
CA SER A 75 -0.07 -25.34 -0.98
C SER A 75 0.49 -23.95 -0.68
N SER A 76 1.64 -23.60 -1.27
CA SER A 76 2.18 -22.24 -1.23
C SER A 76 1.58 -21.37 -2.33
N LEU A 77 0.94 -20.29 -1.92
CA LEU A 77 0.24 -19.34 -2.77
C LEU A 77 1.04 -18.03 -2.86
N PHE A 78 1.27 -17.59 -4.09
CA PHE A 78 1.96 -16.34 -4.38
C PHE A 78 0.98 -15.36 -5.03
N VAL A 79 0.97 -14.12 -4.54
CA VAL A 79 0.25 -13.04 -5.21
C VAL A 79 1.24 -12.31 -6.12
N ASN A 80 1.00 -12.36 -7.43
CA ASN A 80 1.84 -11.71 -8.43
C ASN A 80 1.43 -10.25 -8.61
N VAL A 81 1.89 -9.39 -7.71
CA VAL A 81 1.64 -7.94 -7.73
C VAL A 81 2.13 -7.33 -9.05
N TRP A 82 3.28 -7.78 -9.56
CA TRP A 82 3.84 -7.27 -10.81
C TRP A 82 2.89 -7.45 -12.00
N ALA A 83 2.22 -8.60 -12.08
CA ALA A 83 1.21 -8.87 -13.11
C ALA A 83 -0.04 -8.01 -12.92
N PHE A 84 -0.55 -7.89 -11.68
CA PHE A 84 -1.71 -7.04 -11.37
C PHE A 84 -1.47 -5.57 -11.71
N SER A 85 -0.29 -5.05 -11.38
CA SER A 85 0.10 -3.66 -11.66
C SER A 85 0.27 -3.36 -13.16
N ARG A 86 0.25 -4.37 -14.03
CA ARG A 86 0.40 -4.28 -15.49
C ARG A 86 -0.75 -4.89 -16.27
N ASP A 87 -1.83 -5.29 -15.60
CA ASP A 87 -2.97 -5.88 -16.30
C ASP A 87 -3.64 -4.80 -17.16
N PRO A 88 -3.68 -4.95 -18.51
CA PRO A 88 -4.32 -3.98 -19.39
C PRO A 88 -5.83 -3.86 -19.19
N LYS A 89 -6.44 -4.79 -18.44
CA LYS A 89 -7.86 -4.69 -18.03
C LYS A 89 -8.06 -3.73 -16.87
N LEU A 90 -7.02 -3.47 -16.08
CA LEU A 90 -7.07 -2.63 -14.88
C LEU A 90 -6.39 -1.28 -15.11
N TRP A 91 -5.39 -1.23 -16.00
CA TRP A 91 -4.58 -0.05 -16.25
C TRP A 91 -4.46 0.23 -17.75
N ASP A 92 -4.78 1.45 -18.17
CA ASP A 92 -4.41 1.92 -19.50
C ASP A 92 -2.90 2.16 -19.56
N GLU A 93 -2.29 2.04 -20.74
CA GLU A 93 -0.86 2.30 -20.97
C GLU A 93 0.06 1.70 -19.88
N THR A 94 -0.07 0.40 -19.66
CA THR A 94 0.44 -0.33 -18.48
C THR A 94 1.93 -0.14 -18.18
N GLU A 95 2.75 0.11 -19.21
CA GLU A 95 4.20 0.30 -19.10
C GLU A 95 4.64 1.78 -19.06
N THR A 96 3.74 2.70 -19.38
CA THR A 96 4.03 4.14 -19.37
C THR A 96 4.03 4.66 -17.94
N PHE A 97 5.07 5.41 -17.57
CA PHE A 97 5.14 6.09 -16.27
C PHE A 97 4.22 7.32 -16.30
N MET A 98 3.04 7.23 -15.69
CA MET A 98 2.00 8.28 -15.70
C MET A 98 1.44 8.50 -14.28
N HIS A 99 2.18 9.28 -13.48
CA HIS A 99 1.81 9.64 -12.11
C HIS A 99 0.46 10.36 -11.99
N GLU A 100 -0.01 10.99 -13.07
CA GLU A 100 -1.29 11.69 -13.16
C GLU A 100 -2.48 10.81 -12.78
N ARG A 101 -2.33 9.48 -12.88
CA ARG A 101 -3.31 8.47 -12.43
C ARG A 101 -3.61 8.55 -10.93
N PHE A 102 -2.66 9.02 -10.12
CA PHE A 102 -2.76 9.05 -8.67
C PHE A 102 -3.07 10.45 -8.11
N LEU A 103 -3.06 11.50 -8.94
CA LEU A 103 -3.28 12.89 -8.49
C LEU A 103 -4.73 13.19 -8.05
N ASN A 104 -5.71 12.41 -8.52
CA ASN A 104 -7.14 12.63 -8.25
C ASN A 104 -7.79 11.46 -7.52
N VAL A 105 -7.02 10.60 -6.88
CA VAL A 105 -7.58 9.52 -6.08
C VAL A 105 -7.83 10.09 -4.70
N PRO A 106 -9.09 10.32 -4.28
CA PRO A 106 -9.35 10.64 -2.88
C PRO A 106 -8.84 9.46 -2.08
N ILE A 107 -7.78 9.71 -1.31
CA ILE A 107 -7.36 8.80 -0.25
C ILE A 107 -8.61 8.61 0.61
N LEU A 108 -8.89 7.37 0.99
CA LEU A 108 -9.90 7.07 2.01
C LEU A 108 -9.45 7.75 3.31
N SER A 109 -9.72 9.06 3.43
CA SER A 109 -9.53 9.82 4.64
C SER A 109 -10.54 9.29 5.63
N GLU A 110 -10.02 8.65 6.67
CA GLU A 110 -10.70 8.29 7.91
C GLU A 110 -11.76 7.17 7.78
N THR A 111 -11.33 5.93 7.98
CA THR A 111 -12.12 5.06 8.86
C THR A 111 -12.09 5.74 10.22
N LYS A 112 -13.11 6.54 10.53
CA LYS A 112 -13.38 6.96 11.90
C LYS A 112 -13.60 5.69 12.72
N GLU A 113 -12.57 5.24 13.43
CA GLU A 113 -12.77 4.36 14.57
C GLU A 113 -13.62 5.16 15.56
N GLY A 114 -14.91 4.83 15.58
CA GLY A 114 -15.80 5.23 16.66
C GLY A 114 -15.34 4.50 17.92
N GLU A 115 -14.37 5.08 18.61
CA GLU A 115 -14.06 4.79 20.00
C GLU A 115 -15.31 5.06 20.82
N LYS A 116 -16.01 3.98 21.21
CA LYS A 116 -16.99 4.02 22.28
C LYS A 116 -16.28 3.60 23.56
N ASP A 117 -15.98 4.59 24.38
CA ASP A 117 -15.59 4.45 25.77
C ASP A 117 -16.48 3.43 26.49
N HIS A 118 -15.88 2.36 26.99
CA HIS A 118 -16.47 1.51 28.02
C HIS A 118 -15.58 1.61 29.27
N PRO A 119 -16.11 2.05 30.42
CA PRO A 119 -15.27 2.41 31.57
C PRO A 119 -14.67 1.18 32.23
N LEU A 120 -13.40 1.31 32.63
CA LEU A 120 -12.65 0.36 33.44
C LEU A 120 -13.39 0.06 34.75
N GLY A 121 -13.93 -1.14 34.86
CA GLY A 121 -14.37 -1.76 36.10
C GLY A 121 -13.34 -2.78 36.54
N ASP A 122 -12.64 -2.44 37.61
CA ASP A 122 -11.81 -3.31 38.45
C ASP A 122 -12.55 -4.60 38.83
N GLN A 123 -11.93 -5.77 38.57
CA GLN A 123 -11.95 -6.94 39.48
C GLN A 123 -10.72 -7.82 39.22
N GLY A 124 -9.89 -7.94 40.26
CA GLY A 124 -8.79 -8.89 40.30
C GLY A 124 -9.25 -10.34 40.31
N ASN A 125 -8.57 -11.18 39.52
CA ASN A 125 -8.05 -12.47 39.94
C ASN A 125 -7.20 -13.06 38.80
N ALA A 126 -5.95 -13.40 39.07
CA ALA A 126 -5.20 -14.30 38.21
C ALA A 126 -5.77 -15.72 38.35
N PRO A 127 -5.85 -16.48 37.23
CA PRO A 127 -5.05 -17.70 37.20
C PRO A 127 -4.34 -17.94 35.87
N GLU A 128 -3.33 -18.80 35.95
CA GLU A 128 -2.34 -19.20 34.95
C GLU A 128 -2.89 -19.75 33.62
N THR A 129 -2.08 -19.56 32.57
CA THR A 129 -1.88 -20.39 31.36
C THR A 129 -3.10 -20.90 30.57
N LYS A 130 -3.20 -20.44 29.31
CA LYS A 130 -3.37 -21.30 28.13
C LYS A 130 -3.10 -20.52 26.84
N GLU A 131 -2.28 -21.12 25.98
CA GLU A 131 -1.87 -20.66 24.66
C GLU A 131 -3.10 -20.33 23.78
N ILE A 132 -3.03 -19.22 23.06
CA ILE A 132 -4.08 -18.77 22.13
C ILE A 132 -3.79 -19.39 20.75
N PRO A 133 -4.69 -20.19 20.17
CA PRO A 133 -4.55 -20.70 18.81
C PRO A 133 -4.83 -19.56 17.81
N GLN A 134 -3.87 -19.30 16.93
CA GLN A 134 -4.05 -18.40 15.78
C GLN A 134 -5.13 -18.98 14.86
N SER A 135 -6.05 -18.11 14.46
CA SER A 135 -7.23 -18.40 13.64
C SER A 135 -6.87 -18.92 12.25
N ARG A 136 -7.50 -20.05 11.89
CA ARG A 136 -7.52 -20.69 10.56
C ARG A 136 -8.14 -19.82 9.49
N TYR A 137 -7.55 -19.86 8.30
CA TYR A 137 -8.21 -19.82 6.99
C TYR A 137 -7.45 -20.74 6.01
#